data_AF-A0A1B1Q1B1-F1
#
_entry.id   AF-A0A1B1Q1B1-F1
#
_cell.length_a   1.000
_cell.length_b   1.000
_cell.length_c   1.000
_cell.angle_alpha   90.00
_cell.angle_beta   90.00
_cell.angle_gamma   90.00
#
_symmetry.space_group_name_H-M   'P 1'
#
loop_
_entity.id
_entity.type
_entity.pdbx_description
1 polymer ?
#
loop_
_entity_poly.entity_id
_entity_poly.type
_entity_poly.pdbx_seq_one_letter_code
_entity_poly.pdbx_strand_id
1 'polypeptide(L)' 'MRDMTLPLALSPEIIRNELVHVQQSVLKHKTDGLQYVIPSKPTLHAQKIYQVMGKKKLNATPLLIT' A
#
# COMPACT_ATOMS: atom_id res chain seq x y z
N MET A 1 21.33 -8.69 23.94
CA MET A 1 20.02 -8.10 23.59
C MET A 1 20.21 -7.34 22.30
N ARG A 2 19.44 -7.62 21.24
CA ARG A 2 19.56 -6.86 19.98
C ARG A 2 18.80 -5.56 20.18
N ASP A 3 19.52 -4.44 20.31
CA ASP A 3 18.96 -3.12 20.10
C ASP A 3 18.47 -3.03 18.67
N MET A 4 17.17 -3.32 18.51
CA MET A 4 16.44 -3.13 17.28
C MET A 4 16.14 -1.63 17.22
N THR A 5 17.09 -0.87 16.68
CA THR A 5 16.89 0.53 16.32
C THR A 5 15.68 0.61 15.39
N LEU A 6 14.54 1.01 15.95
CA LEU A 6 13.34 1.39 15.23
C LEU A 6 13.78 2.33 14.09
N PRO A 7 13.45 2.03 12.82
CA PRO A 7 13.90 2.85 11.71
C PRO A 7 13.32 4.24 11.92
N LEU A 8 14.20 5.24 12.02
CA LEU A 8 13.93 6.69 11.95
C LEU A 8 12.44 7.03 12.03
N ALA A 9 11.99 7.46 13.21
CA ALA A 9 10.61 7.76 13.56
C ALA A 9 9.78 8.25 12.35
N LEU A 10 8.83 7.41 11.90
CA LEU A 10 7.78 7.81 10.96
C LEU A 10 7.03 8.99 11.57
N SER A 11 7.38 10.22 11.22
CA SER A 11 6.68 11.39 11.72
C SER A 11 5.21 11.35 11.22
N PRO A 12 4.26 11.94 11.96
CA PRO A 12 2.87 12.01 11.51
C PRO A 12 2.71 12.65 10.12
N GLU A 13 3.63 13.55 9.74
CA GLU A 13 3.66 14.18 8.41
C GLU A 13 4.03 13.19 7.31
N ILE A 14 5.05 12.36 7.52
CA ILE A 14 5.46 11.32 6.57
C ILE A 14 4.33 10.31 6.39
N ILE A 15 3.68 9.89 7.50
CA ILE A 15 2.55 8.95 7.44
C ILE A 15 1.41 9.56 6.63
N ARG A 16 1.03 10.82 6.88
CA ARG A 16 -0.02 11.51 6.13
C ARG A 16 0.33 11.63 4.65
N ASN A 17 1.55 12.04 4.34
CA ASN A 17 2.00 12.16 2.96
C ASN A 17 1.92 10.82 2.24
N GLU A 18 2.44 9.75 2.83
CA GLU A 18 2.37 8.41 2.25
C GLU A 18 0.92 7.94 2.05
N LEU A 19 0.05 8.10 3.04
CA LEU A 19 -1.35 7.68 2.94
C LEU A 19 -2.13 8.45 1.86
N VAL A 20 -1.83 9.73 1.65
CA VAL A 20 -2.44 10.54 0.57
C VAL A 20 -1.97 10.10 -0.82
N HIS A 21 -0.73 9.60 -0.93
CA HIS A 21 -0.14 9.20 -2.20
C HIS A 21 -0.31 7.70 -2.52
N VAL A 22 -0.80 6.89 -1.58
CA VAL A 22 -1.18 5.50 -1.85
C VAL A 22 -2.46 5.49 -2.69
N GLN A 23 -2.29 5.44 -4.01
CA GLN A 23 -3.37 5.41 -4.98
C GLN A 23 -3.66 3.98 -5.45
N GLN A 24 -4.93 3.71 -5.70
CA GLN A 24 -5.41 2.47 -6.32
C GLN A 24 -6.29 2.84 -7.50
N SER A 25 -6.01 2.27 -8.67
CA SER A 25 -6.80 2.47 -9.88
C SER A 25 -7.79 1.32 -10.03
N VAL A 26 -9.07 1.65 -10.24
CA VAL A 26 -10.09 0.64 -10.60
C VAL A 26 -10.22 0.60 -12.11
N LEU A 27 -9.89 -0.53 -12.71
CA LEU A 27 -9.99 -0.77 -14.14
C LEU A 27 -11.11 -1.77 -14.41
N LYS A 28 -11.95 -1.47 -15.40
CA LYS A 28 -12.97 -2.40 -15.89
C LYS A 28 -12.50 -3.00 -17.21
N HIS A 29 -12.44 -4.32 -17.27
CA HIS A 29 -12.18 -5.03 -18.51
C HIS A 29 -13.40 -4.95 -19.42
N LYS A 30 -13.17 -4.59 -20.68
CA LYS A 30 -14.24 -4.21 -21.61
C LYS A 30 -15.06 -5.40 -22.09
N THR A 31 -14.47 -6.59 -22.14
CA THR A 31 -15.07 -7.77 -22.79
C THR A 31 -15.97 -8.56 -21.84
N ASP A 32 -15.51 -8.79 -20.61
CA ASP A 32 -16.22 -9.60 -19.60
C ASP A 32 -16.80 -8.75 -18.45
N GLY A 33 -16.53 -7.44 -18.44
CA GLY A 33 -17.00 -6.51 -17.42
C GLY A 33 -16.30 -6.63 -16.06
N LEU A 34 -15.28 -7.48 -15.93
CA LEU A 34 -14.55 -7.71 -14.68
C LEU A 34 -13.83 -6.44 -14.21
N GLN A 35 -13.85 -6.19 -12.91
CA GLN A 35 -13.16 -5.05 -12.32
C GLN A 35 -11.88 -5.48 -11.60
N TYR A 36 -10.81 -4.71 -11.79
CA TYR A 36 -9.50 -4.96 -11.22
C TYR A 36 -9.05 -3.73 -10.45
N VAL A 37 -8.54 -3.94 -9.24
CA VAL A 37 -7.75 -2.92 -8.53
C VAL A 37 -6.30 -3.09 -8.91
N ILE A 38 -5.70 -2.04 -9.46
CA ILE A 38 -4.26 -1.95 -9.64
C ILE A 38 -3.70 -0.97 -8.61
N PRO A 39 -2.98 -1.45 -7.58
CA PRO A 39 -2.32 -0.57 -6.64
C PRO A 39 -1.07 0.06 -7.26
N SER A 40 -0.83 1.33 -6.96
CA SER A 40 0.43 2.00 -7.27
C SER A 40 1.60 1.31 -6.55
N LYS A 41 2.81 1.41 -7.12
CA LYS A 41 4.02 0.80 -6.54
C LYS A 41 4.21 1.28 -5.10
N PRO A 42 4.17 0.38 -4.10
CA PRO A 42 4.21 0.80 -2.70
C PRO A 42 5.62 1.21 -2.30
N THR A 43 5.74 2.39 -1.70
CA THR A 43 7.00 2.88 -1.13
C THR A 43 7.41 2.03 0.08
N LEU A 44 8.68 2.11 0.50
CA LEU A 44 9.15 1.42 1.70
C LEU A 44 8.43 1.89 2.97
N HIS A 45 8.03 3.16 3.03
CA HIS A 45 7.28 3.72 4.15
C HIS A 45 5.83 3.22 4.15
N ALA A 46 5.15 3.22 3.00
CA ALA A 46 3.81 2.67 2.86
C ALA A 46 3.76 1.19 3.25
N GLN A 47 4.75 0.38 2.83
CA GLN A 47 4.83 -1.03 3.23
C GLN A 47 4.92 -1.21 4.74
N LYS A 48 5.75 -0.40 5.43
CA LYS A 48 5.87 -0.43 6.89
C LYS A 48 4.59 0.01 7.58
N ILE A 49 3.95 1.09 7.12
CA ILE A 49 2.68 1.59 7.67
C ILE A 49 1.61 0.51 7.59
N TYR A 50 1.43 -0.12 6.41
CA TYR A 50 0.43 -1.16 6.23
C TYR A 50 0.73 -2.44 7.03
N GLN A 51 2.02 -2.77 7.19
CA GLN A 51 2.45 -3.86 8.07
C GLN A 51 2.05 -3.60 9.54
N VAL A 52 2.26 -2.38 10.04
CA VAL A 52 1.86 -1.97 11.40
C VAL A 52 0.33 -1.98 11.56
N MET A 53 -0.42 -1.61 10.53
CA MET A 53 -1.88 -1.65 10.52
C MET A 53 -2.47 -3.08 10.39
N GLY A 54 -1.63 -4.12 10.39
CA GLY A 54 -2.08 -5.52 10.25
C GLY A 54 -2.65 -5.84 8.86
N LYS A 55 -2.42 -4.99 7.85
CA LYS A 55 -2.81 -5.26 6.47
C LYS A 55 -1.73 -6.14 5.82
N LYS A 56 -2.16 -7.10 4.99
CA LYS A 56 -1.22 -7.92 4.20
C LYS A 56 -0.33 -7.01 3.35
N LYS A 57 0.90 -7.46 3.10
CA LYS A 57 1.90 -6.74 2.28
C LYS A 57 1.23 -6.12 1.07
N LEU A 58 1.34 -4.79 0.94
CA LEU A 58 0.99 -4.10 -0.28
C LEU A 58 1.86 -4.70 -1.39
N ASN A 59 1.22 -5.43 -2.28
CA ASN A 59 1.85 -5.94 -3.49
C ASN A 59 1.32 -5.12 -4.67
N ALA A 60 2.15 -4.88 -5.67
CA ALA A 60 1.76 -4.20 -6.90
C ALA A 60 0.88 -5.10 -7.81
N THR A 61 0.57 -6.32 -7.39
CA THR A 61 -0.22 -7.27 -8.16
C THR A 61 -1.67 -6.80 -8.26
N PRO A 62 -2.22 -6.70 -9.49
CA PRO A 62 -3.64 -6.46 -9.68
C PRO A 62 -4.52 -7.48 -8.95
N LEU A 63 -5.61 -7.02 -8.35
CA LEU A 63 -6.58 -7.85 -7.65
C LEU A 63 -7.94 -7.74 -8.32
N LEU A 64 -8.60 -8.88 -8.55
CA LEU A 64 -9.97 -8.89 -9.03
C LEU A 64 -10.91 -8.44 -7.90
N ILE A 65 -11.81 -7.51 -8.19
CA ILE A 65 -12.88 -7.05 -7.31
C ILE A 65 -14.21 -7.31 -8.02
N THR A 66 -14.87 -8.41 -7.65
CA THR A 66 -16.22 -8.77 -8.14
C THR A 66 -17.26 -7.80 -7.62
#